data_AF-A0A1A6HSS7-F1
#
_entry.id   AF-A0A1A6HSS7-F1
#
_cell.length_a   1.000
_cell.length_b   1.000
_cell.length_c   1.000
_cell.angle_alpha   90.00
_cell.angle_beta   90.00
_cell.angle_gamma   90.00
#
_symmetry.space_group_name_H-M   'P 1'
#
loop_
_entity.id
_entity.type
_entity.pdbx_description
1 polymer ?
#
loop_
_entity_poly.entity_id
_entity_poly.type
_entity_poly.pdbx_seq_one_letter_code
_entity_poly.pdbx_strand_id
1 'polypeptide(L)' 'MAAFLELHLTMTRSALSPQGLMFRCSASCCEDNQASMQQVHQCIERCHAPLAQAQALVTSELERFQTS' A
#
# COMPACT_ATOMS: atom_id res chain seq x y z
N MET A 1 0.01 -27.41 -4.21
CA MET A 1 0.79 -26.73 -5.26
C MET A 1 0.03 -25.55 -5.88
N ALA A 2 -1.23 -25.71 -6.32
CA ALA A 2 -2.02 -24.62 -6.89
C ALA A 2 -2.18 -23.38 -5.96
N ALA A 3 -2.45 -23.58 -4.67
CA ALA A 3 -2.59 -22.48 -3.70
C ALA A 3 -1.31 -21.64 -3.52
N PHE A 4 -0.13 -22.25 -3.64
CA PHE A 4 1.15 -21.54 -3.52
C PHE A 4 1.44 -20.72 -4.78
N LEU A 5 1.11 -21.25 -5.96
CA LEU A 5 1.23 -20.53 -7.22
C LEU A 5 0.22 -19.37 -7.31
N GLU A 6 -1.02 -19.57 -6.88
CA GLU A 6 -2.05 -18.51 -6.80
C GLU A 6 -1.64 -17.37 -5.84
N LEU A 7 -1.10 -17.70 -4.66
CA LEU A 7 -0.61 -16.71 -3.70
C LEU A 7 0.60 -15.94 -4.27
N HIS A 8 1.52 -16.65 -4.94
CA HIS A 8 2.68 -16.06 -5.59
C HIS A 8 2.28 -15.18 -6.80
N LEU A 9 1.30 -15.61 -7.61
CA LEU A 9 0.79 -14.85 -8.76
C LEU A 9 -0.02 -13.62 -8.31
N THR A 10 -0.78 -13.74 -7.22
CA THR A 10 -1.53 -12.62 -6.61
C THR A 10 -0.59 -11.58 -6.01
N MET A 11 0.47 -12.02 -5.32
CA MET A 11 1.49 -11.13 -4.77
C MET A 11 2.34 -10.47 -5.87
N THR A 12 2.73 -11.20 -6.92
CA THR A 12 3.50 -10.62 -8.04
C THR A 12 2.67 -9.66 -8.89
N ARG A 13 1.39 -9.97 -9.14
CA ARG A 13 0.47 -9.06 -9.85
C ARG A 13 0.18 -7.78 -9.06
N SER A 14 0.21 -7.87 -7.72
CA SER A 14 0.02 -6.72 -6.84
C SER A 14 1.33 -6.00 -6.52
N ALA A 15 2.50 -6.54 -6.87
CA ALA A 15 3.80 -5.99 -6.46
C ALA A 15 4.09 -4.58 -6.98
N LEU A 16 3.53 -4.22 -8.14
CA LEU A 16 3.60 -2.86 -8.72
C LEU A 16 2.30 -2.07 -8.54
N SER A 17 1.30 -2.65 -7.87
CA SER A 17 0.09 -1.88 -7.56
C SER A 17 0.42 -0.84 -6.49
N PRO A 18 -0.32 0.28 -6.43
CA PRO A 18 -0.12 1.27 -5.38
C PRO A 18 -0.34 0.66 -3.98
N GLN A 19 -1.17 -0.40 -3.84
CA GLN A 19 -1.26 -1.17 -2.59
C GLN A 19 -0.01 -2.01 -2.31
N GLY A 20 0.60 -2.62 -3.34
CA GLY A 20 1.85 -3.38 -3.17
C GLY A 20 3.06 -2.50 -2.86
N LEU A 21 3.12 -1.29 -3.41
CA LEU A 21 4.14 -0.30 -3.07
C LEU A 21 4.05 0.14 -1.60
N MET A 22 2.83 0.36 -1.10
CA MET A 22 2.58 0.66 0.32
C MET A 22 3.07 -0.49 1.22
N PHE A 23 2.76 -1.74 0.84
CA PHE A 23 3.19 -2.92 1.60
C PHE A 23 4.72 -3.06 1.63
N ARG A 24 5.39 -2.82 0.50
CA ARG A 24 6.85 -2.87 0.42
C ARG A 24 7.51 -1.78 1.27
N CYS A 25 6.97 -0.57 1.26
CA CYS A 25 7.41 0.53 2.13
C CYS A 25 7.27 0.16 3.61
N SER A 26 6.11 -0.40 3.99
CA SER A 26 5.84 -0.82 5.37
C SER A 26 6.78 -1.94 5.84
N ALA A 27 7.13 -2.88 4.96
CA ALA A 27 8.10 -3.93 5.27
C ALA A 27 9.49 -3.34 5.56
N SER A 28 9.95 -2.38 4.74
CA SER A 28 11.22 -1.69 4.99
C SER A 28 11.23 -0.90 6.30
N CYS A 29 10.10 -0.36 6.75
CA CYS A 29 9.99 0.26 8.08
C CYS A 29 10.20 -0.76 9.22
N CYS A 30 9.80 -2.01 9.03
CA CYS A 30 9.95 -3.07 10.03
C CYS A 30 11.34 -3.74 10.01
N GLU A 31 12.10 -3.60 8.91
CA GLU A 31 13.46 -4.13 8.79
C GLU A 31 14.51 -3.29 9.55
N ASP A 32 14.17 -2.05 9.92
CA ASP A 32 15.02 -1.20 10.74
C ASP A 32 15.04 -1.65 12.21
N ASN A 33 16.04 -2.46 12.55
CA ASN A 33 16.24 -2.99 13.90
C ASN A 33 16.73 -1.94 14.92
N GLN A 34 17.06 -0.71 14.48
CA GLN A 34 17.47 0.38 15.37
C GLN A 34 16.30 1.30 15.73
N ALA A 35 15.19 1.22 14.99
CA ALA A 35 14.00 2.00 15.24
C ALA A 35 13.21 1.45 16.44
N SER A 36 12.72 2.35 17.30
CA SER A 36 11.71 2.01 18.31
C SER A 36 10.37 1.69 17.66
N MET A 37 9.53 0.93 18.38
CA MET A 37 8.18 0.57 17.90
C MET A 37 7.32 1.80 17.51
N GLN A 38 7.47 2.92 18.22
CA GLN A 38 6.77 4.17 17.88
C GLN A 38 7.27 4.78 16.57
N GLN A 39 8.58 4.73 16.31
CA GLN A 39 9.16 5.19 15.05
C GLN A 39 8.72 4.32 13.88
N VAL A 40 8.67 3.00 14.06
CA VAL A 40 8.13 2.07 13.06
C VAL A 40 6.66 2.36 12.76
N HIS A 41 5.84 2.57 13.79
CA HIS A 41 4.42 2.91 13.60
C HIS A 41 4.23 4.18 12.77
N GLN A 42 5.00 5.23 13.11
CA GLN A 42 4.94 6.50 12.40
C GLN A 42 5.50 6.41 10.96
N CYS A 43 6.45 5.50 10.71
CA CYS A 43 6.94 5.18 9.37
C CYS A 43 5.85 4.51 8.53
N ILE A 44 5.14 3.53 9.11
CA ILE A 44 4.03 2.82 8.43
C ILE A 44 2.91 3.80 8.05
N GLU A 45 2.50 4.70 8.94
CA GLU A 45 1.48 5.72 8.63
C GLU A 45 1.86 6.58 7.42
N ARG A 46 3.15 6.94 7.31
CA ARG A 46 3.67 7.70 6.16
C ARG A 46 3.61 6.90 4.86
N CYS A 47 3.77 5.58 4.91
CA CYS A 47 3.64 4.70 3.74
C CYS A 47 2.18 4.60 3.25
N HIS A 48 1.19 4.81 4.12
CA HIS A 48 -0.24 4.63 3.82
C HIS A 48 -0.90 5.92 3.30
N ALA A 49 -0.42 7.08 3.75
CA ALA A 49 -1.00 8.37 3.39
C ALA A 49 -1.08 8.64 1.86
N PRO A 50 -0.05 8.36 1.03
CA PRO A 50 -0.11 8.64 -0.41
C PRO A 50 -1.16 7.81 -1.14
N LEU A 51 -1.34 6.54 -0.74
CA LEU A 51 -2.34 5.66 -1.29
C LEU A 51 -3.75 6.15 -0.95
N ALA A 52 -4.00 6.51 0.31
CA ALA A 52 -5.30 7.03 0.74
C ALA A 52 -5.65 8.34 0.02
N GLN A 53 -4.68 9.24 -0.16
CA GLN A 53 -4.87 10.49 -0.91
C GLN A 53 -5.20 10.23 -2.37
N ALA A 54 -4.44 9.36 -3.05
CA ALA A 54 -4.69 9.01 -4.44
C ALA A 54 -6.08 8.36 -4.62
N GLN A 55 -6.46 7.47 -3.69
CA GLN A 55 -7.77 6.82 -3.69
C GLN A 55 -8.89 7.87 -3.55
N ALA A 56 -8.78 8.81 -2.61
CA ALA A 56 -9.77 9.87 -2.40
C ALA A 56 -9.90 10.81 -3.60
N LEU A 57 -8.78 11.19 -4.23
CA LEU A 57 -8.78 12.02 -5.42
C LEU A 57 -9.48 11.35 -6.59
N VAL A 58 -9.16 10.07 -6.88
CA VAL A 58 -9.79 9.32 -7.97
C VAL A 58 -11.29 9.17 -7.75
N THR A 59 -11.72 8.87 -6.51
CA THR A 59 -13.14 8.77 -6.17
C THR A 59 -13.85 10.10 -6.36
N SER A 60 -13.26 11.20 -5.87
CA SER A 60 -13.87 12.54 -6.00
C SER A 60 -13.97 13.00 -7.45
N GLU A 61 -12.93 12.77 -8.26
CA GLU A 61 -13.01 13.07 -9.70
C GLU A 61 -14.07 12.21 -10.40
N LEU A 62 -14.15 10.92 -10.08
CA LEU A 62 -15.16 10.02 -10.66
C LEU A 62 -16.59 10.45 -10.30
N GLU A 63 -16.84 10.80 -9.04
CA GLU A 63 -18.13 11.32 -8.60
C GLU A 63 -18.50 12.61 -9.34
N ARG A 64 -17.53 13.49 -9.57
CA ARG A 64 -17.71 14.74 -10.34
C ARG A 64 -18.07 14.47 -11.81
N PHE A 65 -17.51 13.43 -12.43
CA PHE A 65 -17.88 13.00 -13.78
C PHE A 65 -19.25 12.29 -13.85
N GLN A 66 -19.70 11.70 -12.74
CA GLN A 66 -21.01 11.01 -12.66
C GLN A 66 -22.17 11.92 -12.29
N THR A 67 -21.89 13.10 -11.74
CA THR A 67 -22.89 14.11 -11.33
C THR A 67 -23.00 15.30 -12.29
N SER A 68 -22.23 15.32 -13.37
CA SER A 68 -22.33 16.28 -14.49
C SER A 68 -23.19 15.73 -15.62
#